data_AF-G5QBS0-F1
#
_entry.id   AF-G5QBS0-F1
#
_cell.length_a   1.000
_cell.length_b   1.000
_cell.length_c   1.000
_cell.angle_alpha   90.00
_cell.angle_beta   90.00
_cell.angle_gamma   90.00
#
_symmetry.space_group_name_H-M   'P 1'
#
loop_
_entity.id
_entity.type
_entity.pdbx_description
1 polymer ?
#
loop_
_entity_poly.entity_id
_entity_poly.type
_entity_poly.pdbx_seq_one_letter_code
_entity_poly.pdbx_strand_id
1 'polypeptide(L)'
;MASVTLPVTGEGNVRTGTFTFRMQAAGVLRHVLGDRAEYAGLYGDLQGNGLPPQTQVMPAGQTPGVLQTLFDSEGPVWLREMTVSSVSGLSRFSDAALRQVDGVYGAQTVADSGELRFKGAVPSRWHTSLAVSIEYR
;
A
#
# COMPACT_ATOMS: atom_id res chain seq x y z
N MET A 1 -8.42 -0.94 -4.34
CA MET A 1 -7.68 -2.22 -4.38
C MET A 1 -7.16 -2.44 -5.79
N ALA A 2 -5.99 -3.04 -5.95
CA ALA A 2 -5.38 -3.31 -7.25
C ALA A 2 -5.25 -4.83 -7.49
N SER A 3 -5.36 -5.26 -8.75
CA SER A 3 -5.05 -6.63 -9.15
C SER A 3 -3.58 -6.71 -9.58
N VAL A 4 -2.85 -7.69 -9.07
CA VAL A 4 -1.44 -7.93 -9.37
C VAL A 4 -1.33 -9.33 -9.97
N THR A 5 -0.72 -9.42 -11.15
CA THR A 5 -0.46 -10.69 -11.84
C THR A 5 1.03 -10.88 -12.02
N LEU A 6 1.58 -11.93 -11.41
CA LEU A 6 2.98 -12.26 -11.49
C LEU A 6 3.21 -13.52 -12.33
N PRO A 7 4.34 -13.62 -13.06
CA PRO A 7 4.73 -14.88 -13.66
C PRO A 7 5.06 -15.89 -12.58
N VAL A 8 4.72 -17.15 -12.82
CA VAL A 8 5.13 -18.28 -11.98
C VAL A 8 6.19 -19.06 -12.72
N THR A 9 7.26 -19.35 -12.01
CA THR A 9 8.44 -20.04 -12.49
C THR A 9 8.56 -21.38 -11.79
N GLY A 10 8.76 -22.45 -12.56
CA GLY A 10 8.97 -23.81 -12.06
C GLY A 10 10.46 -24.19 -12.04
N GLU A 11 10.73 -25.49 -12.11
CA GLU A 11 12.10 -26.01 -12.17
C GLU A 11 12.88 -25.47 -13.39
N GLY A 12 14.20 -25.29 -13.21
CA GLY A 12 15.07 -24.78 -14.26
C GLY A 12 14.80 -23.33 -14.67
N ASN A 13 14.11 -22.55 -13.83
CA ASN A 13 13.68 -21.18 -14.10
C ASN A 13 12.74 -21.03 -15.32
N VAL A 14 12.03 -22.10 -15.67
CA VAL A 14 11.06 -22.07 -16.77
C VAL A 14 9.75 -21.45 -16.30
N ARG A 15 9.18 -20.52 -17.09
CA ARG A 15 7.87 -19.95 -16.81
C ARG A 15 6.77 -21.01 -17.02
N THR A 16 6.08 -21.37 -15.94
CA THR A 16 5.06 -22.43 -15.92
C THR A 16 3.65 -21.91 -15.70
N GLY A 17 3.47 -20.62 -15.34
CA GLY A 17 2.14 -20.13 -14.99
C GLY A 17 2.02 -18.64 -14.70
N THR A 18 0.93 -18.31 -14.00
CA THR A 18 0.63 -16.98 -13.46
C THR A 18 0.02 -17.10 -12.07
N PHE A 19 0.35 -16.16 -11.20
CA PHE A 19 -0.31 -15.97 -9.91
C PHE A 19 -0.94 -14.58 -9.89
N THR A 20 -2.25 -14.53 -9.74
CA THR A 20 -3.02 -13.29 -9.69
C THR A 20 -3.58 -13.11 -8.29
N PHE A 21 -3.44 -11.94 -7.68
CA PHE A 21 -4.00 -11.64 -6.37
C PHE A 21 -4.39 -10.16 -6.27
N ARG A 22 -5.22 -9.82 -5.29
CA ARG A 22 -5.55 -8.42 -5.00
C ARG A 22 -4.65 -7.88 -3.90
N MET A 23 -4.27 -6.61 -4.02
CA MET A 23 -3.59 -5.84 -3.00
C MET A 23 -4.42 -4.64 -2.58
N GLN A 24 -4.26 -4.24 -1.32
CA GLN A 24 -4.68 -2.94 -0.83
C GLN A 24 -3.47 -2.19 -0.27
N ALA A 25 -3.47 -0.88 -0.47
CA ALA A 25 -2.48 0.02 0.10
C ALA A 25 -3.20 1.17 0.81
N ALA A 26 -2.64 1.62 1.92
CA ALA A 26 -3.08 2.77 2.68
C ALA A 26 -1.88 3.67 2.96
N GLY A 27 -2.15 4.97 3.03
CA GLY A 27 -1.16 5.94 3.45
C GLY A 27 -1.82 6.99 4.34
N VAL A 28 -1.04 7.54 5.26
CA VAL A 28 -1.45 8.68 6.09
C VAL A 28 -0.35 9.72 6.08
N LEU A 29 -0.74 10.98 5.90
CA LEU A 29 0.07 12.16 6.17
C LEU A 29 -0.31 12.67 7.55
N ARG A 30 0.70 12.91 8.38
CA ARG A 30 0.59 13.64 9.64
C ARG A 30 1.33 14.97 9.50
N HIS A 31 0.74 16.04 9.98
CA HIS A 31 1.43 17.33 10.15
C HIS A 31 0.90 18.04 11.39
N VAL A 32 1.59 19.10 11.81
CA VAL A 32 1.14 19.95 12.92
C VAL A 32 0.48 21.23 12.38
N LEU A 33 -0.68 21.58 12.94
CA LEU A 33 -1.39 22.83 12.71
C LEU A 33 -1.64 23.51 14.08
N GLY A 34 -0.97 24.64 14.32
CA GLY A 34 -0.89 25.22 15.65
C GLY A 34 -0.17 24.24 16.59
N ASP A 35 -0.86 23.79 17.64
CA ASP A 35 -0.34 22.80 18.60
C ASP A 35 -0.99 21.41 18.45
N ARG A 36 -1.72 21.17 17.35
CA ARG A 36 -2.46 19.91 17.13
C ARG A 36 -1.88 19.13 15.97
N ALA A 37 -1.85 17.81 16.12
CA ALA A 37 -1.56 16.89 15.03
C ALA A 37 -2.81 16.70 14.17
N GLU A 38 -2.66 16.92 12.87
CA GLU A 38 -3.67 16.69 11.85
C GLU A 38 -3.27 15.49 10.99
N TYR A 39 -4.28 14.75 10.54
CA TYR A 39 -4.09 13.52 9.78
C TYR A 39 -4.98 13.48 8.55
N ALA A 40 -4.39 13.11 7.41
CA ALA A 40 -5.12 12.90 6.16
C ALA A 40 -4.76 11.54 5.56
N GLY A 41 -5.77 10.79 5.15
CA GLY A 41 -5.57 9.60 4.31
C GLY A 41 -5.01 10.02 2.95
N LEU A 42 -4.23 9.16 2.31
CA LEU A 42 -3.53 9.52 1.08
C LEU A 42 -4.12 8.82 -0.15
N TYR A 43 -4.23 9.58 -1.24
CA TYR A 43 -4.40 9.05 -2.58
C TYR A 43 -3.20 9.40 -3.46
N GLY A 44 -2.94 8.56 -4.46
CA GLY A 44 -1.90 8.78 -5.45
C GLY A 44 -2.33 9.78 -6.51
N ASP A 45 -1.76 10.98 -6.46
CA ASP A 45 -1.83 12.03 -7.50
C ASP A 45 -0.50 12.25 -8.22
N LEU A 46 0.52 11.50 -7.82
CA LEU A 46 1.84 11.43 -8.44
C LEU A 46 2.03 10.05 -9.09
N GLN A 47 2.73 10.00 -10.23
CA GLN A 47 3.08 8.73 -10.88
C GLN A 47 3.93 7.84 -9.96
N GLY A 48 3.57 6.55 -9.87
CA GLY A 48 4.47 5.49 -9.38
C GLY A 48 4.42 5.12 -7.90
N ASN A 49 3.51 5.66 -7.08
CA ASN A 49 3.67 5.62 -5.62
C ASN A 49 2.86 4.56 -4.87
N GLY A 50 2.39 3.52 -5.55
CA GLY A 50 1.70 2.37 -4.93
C GLY A 50 0.37 2.67 -4.22
N LEU A 51 -0.07 3.94 -4.17
CA LEU A 51 -1.36 4.38 -3.65
C LEU A 51 -2.41 4.44 -4.76
N PRO A 52 -3.68 4.11 -4.46
CA PRO A 52 -4.77 4.22 -5.43
C PRO A 52 -5.05 5.68 -5.81
N PRO A 53 -5.56 5.94 -7.04
CA PRO A 53 -6.01 7.27 -7.43
C PRO A 53 -7.19 7.72 -6.57
N GLN A 54 -7.49 9.03 -6.59
CA GLN A 54 -8.57 9.62 -5.77
C GLN A 54 -9.93 8.92 -5.94
N THR A 55 -10.26 8.47 -7.16
CA THR A 55 -11.53 7.77 -7.45
C THR A 55 -11.63 6.38 -6.81
N GLN A 56 -10.52 5.84 -6.30
CA GLN A 56 -10.42 4.51 -5.68
C GLN A 56 -9.82 4.56 -4.27
N VAL A 57 -9.65 5.77 -3.71
CA VAL A 57 -9.12 5.94 -2.35
C VAL A 57 -10.09 5.35 -1.35
N MET A 58 -9.56 4.73 -0.29
CA MET A 58 -10.42 4.29 0.80
C MET A 58 -10.97 5.49 1.57
N PRO A 59 -12.17 5.38 2.17
CA PRO A 59 -12.69 6.41 3.05
C PRO A 59 -11.71 6.74 4.19
N ALA A 60 -11.55 8.02 4.50
CA ALA A 60 -10.64 8.54 5.51
C ALA A 60 -10.69 7.75 6.84
N GLY A 61 -11.91 7.49 7.35
CA GLY A 61 -12.13 6.78 8.61
C GLY A 61 -11.72 5.30 8.61
N GLN A 62 -11.46 4.68 7.45
CA GLN A 62 -10.97 3.30 7.38
C GLN A 62 -9.45 3.20 7.43
N THR A 63 -8.74 4.29 7.10
CA THR A 63 -7.27 4.34 7.08
C THR A 63 -6.64 3.91 8.41
N PRO A 64 -7.14 4.34 9.60
CA PRO A 64 -6.60 3.90 10.88
C PRO A 64 -6.64 2.39 11.10
N GLY A 65 -7.80 1.76 10.93
CA GLY A 65 -7.93 0.32 11.15
C GLY A 65 -7.02 -0.50 10.24
N VAL A 66 -6.90 -0.10 8.97
CA VAL A 66 -6.02 -0.77 8.01
C VAL A 66 -4.55 -0.65 8.40
N LEU A 67 -4.08 0.56 8.68
CA LEU A 67 -2.66 0.76 9.01
C LEU A 67 -2.31 0.19 10.39
N GLN A 68 -3.20 0.26 11.38
CA GLN A 68 -2.98 -0.36 12.68
C GLN A 68 -2.85 -1.89 12.57
N THR A 69 -3.69 -2.52 11.75
CA THR A 69 -3.60 -3.97 11.47
C THR A 69 -2.30 -4.32 10.75
N LEU A 70 -1.91 -3.53 9.74
CA LEU A 70 -0.71 -3.76 8.95
C LEU A 70 0.58 -3.67 9.75
N PHE A 71 0.65 -2.68 10.64
CA PHE A 71 1.86 -2.42 11.40
C PHE A 71 1.92 -3.20 12.71
N ASP A 72 0.83 -3.80 13.17
CA ASP A 72 0.74 -4.62 14.39
C ASP A 72 1.70 -4.17 15.51
N SER A 73 1.58 -2.89 15.91
CA SER A 73 2.42 -2.26 16.94
C SER A 73 3.86 -1.86 16.57
N GLU A 74 4.40 -2.24 15.41
CA GLU A 74 5.74 -1.86 14.90
C GLU A 74 5.81 -0.44 14.29
N GLY A 75 4.66 0.18 14.05
CA GLY A 75 4.57 1.55 13.52
C GLY A 75 4.80 2.65 14.57
N PRO A 76 4.89 3.92 14.13
CA PRO A 76 4.95 5.07 15.03
C PRO A 76 3.83 5.06 16.08
N VAL A 77 4.13 5.49 17.31
CA VAL A 77 3.18 5.44 18.43
C VAL A 77 1.87 6.19 18.10
N TRP A 78 1.97 7.33 17.44
CA TRP A 78 0.83 8.17 17.06
C TRP A 78 -0.16 7.47 16.12
N LEU A 79 0.22 6.37 15.47
CA LEU A 79 -0.61 5.63 14.53
C LEU A 79 -1.78 4.91 15.24
N ARG A 80 -1.59 4.57 16.52
CA ARG A 80 -2.64 3.95 17.36
C ARG A 80 -3.70 4.95 17.81
N GLU A 81 -3.33 6.23 17.89
CA GLU A 81 -4.18 7.31 18.41
C GLU A 81 -4.76 8.20 17.30
N MET A 82 -4.33 7.99 16.05
CA MET A 82 -4.72 8.89 14.96
C MET A 82 -6.21 8.84 14.65
N THR A 83 -6.77 10.03 14.36
CA THR A 83 -8.12 10.18 13.82
C THR A 83 -8.01 10.83 12.45
N VAL A 84 -8.45 10.11 11.42
CA VAL A 84 -8.34 10.56 10.02
C VAL A 84 -9.73 10.91 9.50
N SER A 85 -9.97 12.19 9.25
CA SER A 85 -11.29 12.71 8.81
C SER A 85 -11.30 13.19 7.36
N SER A 86 -10.13 13.32 6.73
CA SER A 86 -9.99 13.83 5.37
C SER A 86 -9.06 12.94 4.54
N VAL A 87 -9.09 13.16 3.22
CA VAL A 87 -8.10 12.60 2.29
C VAL A 87 -7.35 13.73 1.59
N SER A 88 -6.10 13.48 1.21
CA SER A 88 -5.25 14.42 0.47
C SER A 88 -4.39 13.68 -0.54
N GLY A 89 -3.98 14.38 -1.59
CA GLY A 89 -3.03 13.86 -2.55
C GLY A 89 -1.64 13.70 -1.93
N LEU A 90 -0.89 12.71 -2.40
CA LEU A 90 0.50 12.49 -2.00
C LEU A 90 1.39 13.72 -2.27
N SER A 91 1.08 14.50 -3.31
CA SER A 91 1.78 15.77 -3.60
C SER A 91 1.78 16.76 -2.43
N ARG A 92 0.87 16.61 -1.47
CA ARG A 92 0.79 17.45 -0.27
C ARG A 92 2.05 17.39 0.61
N PHE A 93 2.86 16.33 0.53
CA PHE A 93 4.17 16.30 1.20
C PHE A 93 5.14 17.39 0.72
N SER A 94 4.92 17.96 -0.47
CA SER A 94 5.72 19.06 -1.01
C SER A 94 5.23 20.45 -0.58
N ASP A 95 4.16 20.54 0.21
CA ASP A 95 3.64 21.82 0.70
C ASP A 95 4.55 22.39 1.79
N ALA A 96 5.24 23.49 1.45
CA ALA A 96 6.18 24.17 2.34
C ALA A 96 5.51 24.82 3.57
N ALA A 97 4.18 24.97 3.58
CA ALA A 97 3.45 25.47 4.75
C ALA A 97 3.30 24.41 5.85
N LEU A 98 3.48 23.12 5.53
CA LEU A 98 3.37 22.05 6.52
C LEU A 98 4.53 22.07 7.50
N ARG A 99 4.22 21.72 8.75
CA ARG A 99 5.19 21.68 9.86
C ARG A 99 5.18 20.30 10.47
N GLN A 100 6.36 19.81 10.88
CA GLN A 100 6.54 18.50 11.53
C GLN A 100 5.81 17.38 10.77
N VAL A 101 6.21 17.20 9.51
CA VAL A 101 5.58 16.27 8.59
C VAL A 101 6.08 14.86 8.86
N ASP A 102 5.16 13.93 9.10
CA ASP A 102 5.40 12.49 9.13
C ASP A 102 4.48 11.79 8.13
N GLY A 103 4.86 10.58 7.72
CA GLY A 103 4.04 9.77 6.84
C GLY A 103 4.24 8.29 7.10
N VAL A 104 3.18 7.52 6.89
CA VAL A 104 3.26 6.06 6.87
C VAL A 104 2.54 5.53 5.64
N TYR A 105 3.15 4.55 4.98
CA TYR A 105 2.59 3.78 3.87
C TYR A 105 2.62 2.30 4.25
N GLY A 106 1.54 1.58 3.97
CA GLY A 106 1.49 0.14 4.13
C GLY A 106 0.68 -0.50 3.01
N ALA A 107 1.10 -1.69 2.59
CA ALA A 107 0.42 -2.48 1.57
C ALA A 107 0.37 -3.96 1.98
N GLN A 108 -0.76 -4.61 1.71
CA GLN A 108 -0.96 -6.04 1.95
C GLN A 108 -1.74 -6.69 0.82
N THR A 109 -1.58 -8.00 0.71
CA THR A 109 -2.49 -8.85 -0.05
C THR A 109 -3.86 -8.91 0.61
N VAL A 110 -4.92 -8.94 -0.19
CA VAL A 110 -6.27 -9.24 0.30
C VAL A 110 -6.39 -10.75 0.46
N ALA A 111 -6.80 -11.20 1.65
CA ALA A 111 -7.05 -12.61 1.92
C ALA A 111 -8.01 -13.22 0.89
N ASP A 112 -7.79 -14.49 0.56
CA ASP A 112 -8.63 -15.28 -0.35
C ASP A 112 -8.81 -14.68 -1.77
N SER A 113 -7.90 -13.80 -2.19
CA SER A 113 -7.94 -13.18 -3.52
C SER A 113 -7.01 -13.83 -4.53
N GLY A 114 -6.19 -14.78 -4.10
CA GLY A 114 -5.14 -15.41 -4.90
C GLY A 114 -5.68 -16.50 -5.83
N GLU A 115 -5.22 -16.48 -7.07
CA GLU A 115 -5.47 -17.50 -8.08
C GLU A 115 -4.17 -17.91 -8.76
N LEU A 116 -3.80 -19.19 -8.60
CA LEU A 116 -2.62 -19.79 -9.21
C LEU A 116 -3.02 -20.64 -10.42
N ARG A 117 -2.49 -20.32 -11.60
CA ARG A 117 -2.75 -21.04 -12.84
C ARG A 117 -1.45 -21.57 -13.45
N PHE A 118 -1.42 -22.86 -13.76
CA PHE A 118 -0.32 -23.49 -14.49
C PHE A 118 -0.68 -23.76 -15.95
N LYS A 119 0.34 -23.73 -16.81
CA LYS A 119 0.26 -24.18 -18.19
C LYS A 119 0.68 -25.65 -18.22
N GLY A 120 -0.30 -26.56 -18.26
CA GLY A 120 -0.05 -28.00 -18.31
C GLY A 120 0.16 -28.61 -16.92
N ALA A 121 1.14 -29.50 -16.79
CA ALA A 121 1.40 -30.22 -15.55
C ALA A 121 1.87 -29.26 -14.44
N VAL A 122 1.44 -29.56 -13.21
CA VAL A 122 1.85 -28.81 -12.02
C VAL A 122 3.29 -29.19 -11.66
N PRO A 123 4.23 -28.23 -11.56
CA PRO A 123 5.61 -28.51 -11.18
C PRO A 123 5.71 -28.87 -9.68
N SER A 124 6.72 -29.66 -9.32
CA SER A 124 6.97 -30.06 -7.92
C SER A 124 7.36 -28.88 -7.04
N ARG A 125 8.03 -27.89 -7.63
CA ARG A 125 8.43 -26.62 -7.04
C ARG A 125 8.09 -25.49 -7.97
N TRP A 126 7.55 -24.41 -7.41
CA TRP A 126 7.30 -23.18 -8.13
C TRP A 126 7.58 -21.99 -7.23
N HIS A 127 7.87 -20.85 -7.84
CA HIS A 127 8.04 -19.59 -7.14
C HIS A 127 7.54 -18.44 -8.00
N THR A 128 7.27 -17.33 -7.33
CA THR A 128 6.99 -16.04 -7.95
C THR A 128 7.56 -14.96 -7.04
N SER A 129 7.92 -13.81 -7.61
CA SER A 129 8.53 -12.72 -6.87
C SER A 129 7.87 -11.40 -7.29
N LEU A 130 7.46 -10.61 -6.31
CA LEU A 130 7.09 -9.22 -6.50
C LEU A 130 8.32 -8.36 -6.18
N ALA A 131 8.97 -7.82 -7.22
CA ALA A 131 10.04 -6.87 -7.01
C ALA A 131 9.47 -5.52 -6.59
N VAL A 132 10.07 -4.89 -5.57
CA VAL A 132 9.70 -3.56 -5.08
C VAL A 132 10.91 -2.64 -5.24
N SER A 133 10.71 -1.52 -5.93
CA SER A 133 11.70 -0.43 -6.04
C SER A 133 11.14 0.80 -5.32
N ILE A 134 12.00 1.48 -4.55
CA ILE A 134 11.67 2.74 -3.88
C ILE A 134 12.65 3.78 -4.41
N GLU A 135 12.11 4.80 -5.05
CA GLU A 135 12.85 5.88 -5.68
C GLU A 135 12.37 7.21 -5.12
N TYR A 136 13.28 8.18 -5.03
CA TYR A 136 13.02 9.52 -4.51
C TYR A 136 13.29 10.54 -5.61
N ARG A 137 12.54 11.65 -5.57
CA ARG A 137 12.71 12.79 -6.49
C ARG A 137 13.63 13.84 -5.89
#